data_AF-A0A957BT33-F1
#
_entry.id   AF-A0A957BT33-F1
#
_cell.length_a   1.000
_cell.length_b   1.000
_cell.length_c   1.000
_cell.angle_alpha   90.00
_cell.angle_beta   90.00
_cell.angle_gamma   90.00
#
_symmetry.space_group_name_H-M   'P 1'
#
loop_
_entity.id
_entity.type
_entity.pdbx_description
1 polymer ?
#
loop_
_entity_poly.entity_id
_entity_poly.type
_entity_poly.pdbx_seq_one_letter_code
_entity_poly.pdbx_strand_id
1 'polypeptide(L)' 'PTPDGAVSATGTIRDVVYLGMHTRYLIELDDGGDLTVVQQNLDATSMSVLSAKGRRVKLIWPREFNRVIEMG' A
#
# COMPACT_ATOMS: atom_id res chain seq x y z
N PRO A 1 12.53 -10.48 -3.63
CA PRO A 1 12.96 -9.80 -4.87
C PRO A 1 11.81 -8.98 -5.49
N THR A 2 12.12 -7.94 -6.27
CA THR A 2 11.11 -7.19 -7.05
C THR A 2 11.04 -7.84 -8.44
N PRO A 3 9.86 -8.24 -8.94
CA PRO A 3 9.73 -8.85 -10.27
C PRO A 3 10.15 -7.91 -11.40
N ASP A 4 10.52 -8.49 -12.54
CA ASP A 4 10.77 -7.73 -13.77
C ASP A 4 9.51 -6.97 -14.20
N GLY A 5 9.70 -5.75 -14.71
CA GLY A 5 8.58 -4.86 -15.08
C GLY A 5 7.86 -4.23 -13.88
N ALA A 6 8.22 -4.55 -12.65
CA ALA A 6 7.68 -3.93 -11.45
C ALA A 6 8.64 -2.90 -10.83
N VAL A 7 8.09 -2.05 -9.96
CA VAL A 7 8.83 -1.19 -9.04
C VAL A 7 8.42 -1.54 -7.61
N SER A 8 9.22 -1.11 -6.64
CA SER A 8 8.93 -1.34 -5.23
C SER A 8 9.36 -0.19 -4.35
N ALA A 9 8.64 0.02 -3.26
CA ALA A 9 8.99 0.94 -2.18
C ALA A 9 8.82 0.25 -0.83
N THR A 10 9.61 0.64 0.17
CA THR A 10 9.45 0.18 1.55
C THR A 10 8.85 1.27 2.41
N GLY A 11 8.15 0.87 3.46
CA GLY A 11 7.49 1.81 4.37
C GLY A 11 6.76 1.12 5.51
N THR A 12 6.12 1.93 6.34
CA THR A 12 5.38 1.46 7.52
C THR A 12 3.90 1.80 7.39
N ILE A 13 3.02 0.84 7.68
CA ILE A 13 1.57 1.09 7.67
C ILE A 13 1.23 2.08 8.81
N ARG A 14 0.95 3.33 8.47
CA ARG A 14 0.61 4.38 9.42
C ARG A 14 -0.86 4.32 9.84
N ASP A 15 -1.74 3.97 8.90
CA ASP A 15 -3.18 3.89 9.18
C ASP A 15 -3.90 2.81 8.36
N VAL A 16 -5.03 2.35 8.90
CA VAL A 16 -5.86 1.29 8.31
C VAL A 16 -7.32 1.67 8.42
N VAL A 17 -8.00 1.74 7.28
CA VAL A 17 -9.44 2.05 7.21
C VAL A 17 -10.17 0.89 6.57
N TYR A 18 -11.05 0.26 7.35
CA TYR A 18 -11.93 -0.80 6.87
C TYR A 18 -13.19 -0.20 6.23
N LEU A 19 -13.45 -0.53 4.97
CA LEU A 19 -14.52 0.02 4.13
C LEU A 19 -15.47 -1.08 3.64
N GLY A 20 -15.79 -2.05 4.52
CA GLY A 20 -16.64 -3.19 4.17
C GLY A 20 -15.90 -4.20 3.29
N MET A 21 -16.14 -4.17 1.98
CA MET A 21 -15.52 -5.09 1.03
C MET A 21 -14.03 -4.80 0.74
N HIS A 22 -13.58 -3.60 1.09
CA HIS A 22 -12.20 -3.17 0.91
C HIS A 22 -11.57 -2.71 2.21
N THR A 23 -10.24 -2.73 2.24
CA THR A 23 -9.43 -2.03 3.22
C THR A 23 -8.52 -1.05 2.51
N ARG A 24 -8.42 0.16 3.05
CA ARG A 24 -7.43 1.16 2.65
C ARG A 24 -6.30 1.21 3.68
N TYR A 25 -5.09 0.99 3.23
CA TYR A 25 -3.87 1.17 4.01
C TYR A 25 -3.19 2.47 3.60
N LEU A 26 -2.77 3.26 4.58
CA LEU A 26 -1.89 4.40 4.37
C LEU A 26 -0.49 4.01 4.82
N ILE A 27 0.47 4.06 3.91
CA ILE A 27 1.86 3.67 4.15
C ILE A 27 2.72 4.91 4.05
N GLU A 28 3.43 5.23 5.13
CA GLU A 28 4.51 6.22 5.12
C GLU A 28 5.74 5.56 4.53
N LEU A 29 6.27 6.11 3.44
CA LEU A 29 7.40 5.55 2.72
C LEU A 29 8.73 5.94 3.40
N ASP A 30 9.69 5.02 3.39
CA ASP A 30 11.00 5.24 4.02
C ASP A 30 11.77 6.43 3.40
N ASP A 31 11.58 6.68 2.10
CA ASP A 31 12.19 7.80 1.35
C ASP A 31 11.31 9.06 1.32
N GLY A 32 10.23 9.08 2.11
CA GLY A 32 9.30 10.20 2.24
C GLY A 32 8.06 10.12 1.35
N GLY A 33 7.04 10.90 1.73
CA GLY A 33 5.72 10.85 1.13
C GLY A 33 4.90 9.64 1.61
N ASP A 34 3.67 9.55 1.12
CA ASP A 34 2.73 8.49 1.49
C ASP A 34 2.23 7.74 0.25
N LEU A 35 2.01 6.42 0.39
CA LEU A 35 1.28 5.62 -0.59
C LEU A 35 0.00 5.06 0.03
N THR A 36 -1.09 5.17 -0.72
CA THR A 36 -2.37 4.54 -0.35
C THR A 36 -2.55 3.25 -1.13
N VAL A 37 -2.84 2.15 -0.43
CA VAL A 37 -3.14 0.83 -1.01
C VAL A 37 -4.57 0.45 -0.69
N VAL A 38 -5.32 -0.02 -1.70
CA VAL A 38 -6.67 -0.56 -1.53
C VAL A 38 -6.65 -2.06 -1.81
N GLN A 39 -7.13 -2.87 -0.86
CA GLN A 39 -7.17 -4.33 -0.94
C GLN A 39 -8.59 -4.84 -0.71
N GLN A 40 -9.03 -5.86 -1.47
CA GLN A 40 -10.28 -6.57 -1.20
C GLN A 40 -10.17 -7.51 0.01
N ASN A 41 -11.20 -7.56 0.84
CA ASN A 41 -11.29 -8.42 2.02
C ASN A 41 -11.87 -9.79 1.67
N LEU A 42 -11.20 -10.55 0.80
CA LEU A 42 -11.67 -11.88 0.37
C LEU A 42 -11.43 -12.95 1.45
N ASP A 43 -10.25 -12.92 2.07
CA ASP A 43 -9.81 -13.93 3.04
C ASP A 43 -9.47 -13.35 4.43
N ALA A 44 -9.63 -12.04 4.62
CA ALA A 44 -9.19 -11.33 5.82
C ALA A 44 -10.38 -10.91 6.70
N THR A 45 -10.27 -11.15 8.01
CA THR A 45 -11.24 -10.64 8.99
C THR A 45 -10.90 -9.19 9.35
N SER A 46 -11.91 -8.38 9.68
CA SER A 46 -11.73 -6.97 10.05
C SER A 46 -10.72 -6.77 11.20
N MET A 47 -10.71 -7.65 12.21
CA MET A 47 -9.73 -7.58 13.31
C MET A 47 -8.29 -7.88 12.85
N SER A 48 -8.09 -8.86 11.96
CA SER A 48 -6.76 -9.18 11.41
C SER A 48 -6.19 -8.07 10.52
N VAL A 49 -7.08 -7.28 9.92
CA VAL A 49 -6.73 -6.13 9.09
C VAL A 49 -6.29 -4.95 9.95
N LEU A 50 -7.04 -4.63 11.01
CA LEU A 50 -6.75 -3.47 11.84
C LEU A 50 -5.44 -3.63 12.63
N SER A 51 -5.03 -4.87 12.95
CA SER A 51 -3.73 -5.15 13.56
C SER A 51 -2.54 -4.91 12.63
N ALA A 52 -2.78 -4.55 11.36
CA ALA A 52 -1.72 -4.27 10.40
C ALA A 52 -0.96 -2.95 10.67
N LYS A 53 -1.55 -2.03 11.43
CA LYS A 53 -0.94 -0.74 11.75
C LYS A 53 0.42 -0.94 12.44
N GLY A 54 1.41 -0.18 12.03
CA GLY A 54 2.80 -0.25 12.51
C GLY A 54 3.66 -1.33 11.85
N ARG A 55 3.10 -2.21 11.01
CA ARG A 55 3.91 -3.22 10.31
C ARG A 55 4.78 -2.60 9.22
N ARG A 56 6.01 -3.09 9.10
CA ARG A 56 6.90 -2.81 7.96
C ARG A 56 6.44 -3.60 6.74
N VAL A 57 6.40 -2.96 5.58
CA VAL A 57 5.95 -3.56 4.33
C VAL A 57 6.89 -3.21 3.18
N LYS A 58 6.87 -4.09 2.17
CA LYS A 58 7.41 -3.81 0.84
C LYS A 58 6.26 -3.78 -0.15
N LEU A 59 6.01 -2.62 -0.72
CA LEU A 59 5.01 -2.37 -1.74
C LEU A 59 5.61 -2.72 -3.10
N ILE A 60 4.86 -3.40 -3.96
CA ILE A 60 5.30 -3.81 -5.30
C ILE A 60 4.14 -3.59 -6.26
N TRP A 61 4.40 -2.93 -7.40
CA TRP A 61 3.40 -2.73 -8.45
C TRP A 61 4.05 -2.68 -9.84
N PRO A 62 3.29 -3.00 -10.91
CA PRO A 62 3.77 -2.87 -12.27
C PRO A 62 4.18 -1.43 -12.62
N ARG A 63 5.35 -1.27 -13.23
CA ARG A 63 5.89 0.03 -13.67
C ARG A 63 4.97 0.72 -14.67
N GLU A 64 4.25 -0.05 -15.48
CA GLU A 64 3.31 0.44 -16.49
C GLU A 64 2.13 1.24 -15.92
N PHE A 65 1.89 1.22 -14.61
CA PHE A 65 0.87 2.04 -13.94
C PHE A 65 1.39 3.39 -13.46
N ASN A 66 2.69 3.67 -13.54
CA ASN A 66 3.20 5.00 -13.24
C ASN A 66 2.74 5.99 -14.31
N ARG A 67 2.30 7.18 -13.88
CA ARG A 67 1.94 8.30 -14.75
C ARG A 67 2.74 9.51 -14.30
N VAL A 68 3.42 10.16 -15.24
CA VAL A 68 4.04 11.46 -14.98
C VAL A 68 2.92 12.48 -14.91
N ILE A 69 2.87 13.24 -13.82
CA ILE A 69 1.99 14.39 -13.69
C ILE A 69 2.85 15.59 -14.02
N GLU A 70 2.57 16.26 -15.15
CA GLU A 70 3.22 17.53 -15.45
C GLU A 70 2.75 18.55 -14.42
N MET A 71 3.70 19.12 -13.68
CA MET A 71 3.44 20.33 -12.92
C MET A 71 3.56 21.49 -13.90
N GLY A 72 2.43 22.14 -14.19
CA GLY A 72 2.39 23.37 -14.99
C GLY A 72 3.14 24.52 -14.34
#